data_AF-A0A6L3X4L3-F1
#
_entry.id   AF-A0A6L3X4L3-F1
#
_cell.length_a   1.000
_cell.length_b   1.000
_cell.length_c   1.000
_cell.angle_alpha   90.00
_cell.angle_beta   90.00
_cell.angle_gamma   90.00
#
_symmetry.space_group_name_H-M   'P 1'
#
loop_
_entity.id
_entity.type
_entity.pdbx_description
1 polymer ?
#
loop_
_entity_poly.entity_id
_entity_poly.type
_entity_poly.pdbx_seq_one_letter_code
_entity_poly.pdbx_strand_id
1 'polypeptide(L)'
;WHQHDCAQLLHSLTGVVRVDTASGCWVVPPGRGVWLPAGTQHALRITGNVAARTLFIDPLARADLPATCQIVQISPLLRELILTSLTLPESYAPGSRDERVYELILDEI
;
A
#
# COMPACT_ATOMS: atom_id res chain seq x y z
N TRP A 1 -4.23 16.85 5.95
CA TRP A 1 -4.49 16.63 4.51
C TRP A 1 -3.19 16.79 3.77
N HIS A 2 -2.85 15.83 2.91
CA HIS A 2 -1.71 15.86 2.01
C HIS A 2 -2.00 14.93 0.82
N GLN A 3 -1.09 14.88 -0.14
CA GLN A 3 -1.10 13.94 -1.26
C GLN A 3 0.34 13.57 -1.63
N HIS A 4 0.49 12.50 -2.40
CA HIS A 4 1.77 12.05 -2.93
C HIS A 4 1.65 11.83 -4.43
N ASP A 5 2.75 11.99 -5.16
CA ASP A 5 2.81 11.70 -6.60
C ASP A 5 2.92 10.19 -6.89
N CYS A 6 3.14 9.38 -5.85
CA CYS A 6 3.09 7.92 -5.88
C CYS A 6 1.76 7.39 -5.36
N ALA A 7 1.39 6.19 -5.82
CA ALA A 7 0.32 5.43 -5.18
C ALA A 7 0.81 4.83 -3.86
N GLN A 8 -0.11 4.55 -2.96
CA GLN A 8 0.19 4.10 -1.61
C GLN A 8 -0.67 2.92 -1.21
N LEU A 9 -0.04 1.83 -0.77
CA LEU A 9 -0.70 0.75 -0.04
C LEU A 9 -0.35 0.88 1.44
N LEU A 10 -1.35 1.15 2.28
CA LEU A 10 -1.19 1.17 3.74
C LEU A 10 -1.78 -0.11 4.33
N HIS A 11 -0.97 -0.90 5.02
CA HIS A 11 -1.36 -2.13 5.73
C HIS A 11 -1.30 -1.89 7.24
N SER A 12 -2.46 -1.94 7.91
CA SER A 12 -2.54 -1.79 9.37
C SER A 12 -2.20 -3.10 10.09
N LEU A 13 -1.27 -3.08 11.04
CA LEU A 13 -0.86 -4.25 11.83
C LEU A 13 -1.52 -4.27 13.21
N THR A 14 -1.63 -3.11 13.85
CA THR A 14 -2.30 -2.94 15.15
C THR A 14 -3.09 -1.63 15.15
N GLY A 15 -4.08 -1.54 16.04
CA GLY A 15 -4.98 -0.40 16.13
C GLY A 15 -5.75 -0.14 14.82
N VAL A 16 -6.44 1.00 14.74
CA VAL A 16 -7.31 1.32 13.60
C VAL A 16 -6.81 2.57 12.91
N VAL A 17 -6.65 2.49 11.60
CA VAL A 17 -6.33 3.64 10.73
C VAL A 17 -7.59 4.01 9.98
N ARG A 18 -8.01 5.26 10.09
CA ARG A 18 -9.06 5.84 9.26
C ARG A 18 -8.41 6.76 8.23
N VAL A 19 -8.78 6.58 6.97
CA VAL A 19 -8.33 7.43 5.87
C VAL A 19 -9.52 8.24 5.37
N ASP A 20 -9.45 9.55 5.50
CA ASP A 20 -10.43 10.47 4.91
C ASP A 20 -9.88 10.96 3.55
N THR A 21 -10.68 10.90 2.50
CA THR A 21 -10.40 11.53 1.20
C THR A 21 -11.61 12.39 0.79
N ALA A 22 -11.50 13.12 -0.33
CA ALA A 22 -12.65 13.83 -0.90
C ALA A 22 -13.79 12.88 -1.34
N SER A 23 -13.47 11.63 -1.69
CA SER A 23 -14.45 10.65 -2.19
C SER A 23 -15.03 9.76 -1.10
N GLY A 24 -14.53 9.82 0.15
CA GLY A 24 -15.11 9.04 1.24
C GLY A 24 -14.20 8.88 2.45
N CYS A 25 -14.52 7.85 3.25
CA CYS A 25 -13.76 7.49 4.43
C CYS A 25 -13.60 5.97 4.50
N TRP A 26 -12.36 5.50 4.65
CA TRP A 26 -12.00 4.09 4.76
C TRP A 26 -11.50 3.80 6.16
N VAL A 27 -12.13 2.84 6.85
CA VAL A 27 -11.66 2.36 8.15
C VAL A 27 -10.89 1.07 7.93
N VAL A 28 -9.61 1.07 8.30
CA VAL A 28 -8.64 0.00 8.09
C VAL A 28 -8.33 -0.64 9.44
N PRO A 29 -9.00 -1.76 9.79
CA PRO A 29 -8.68 -2.51 10.99
C PRO A 29 -7.35 -3.27 10.85
N PRO A 30 -6.81 -3.82 11.96
CA PRO A 30 -5.64 -4.69 11.91
C PRO A 30 -5.78 -5.84 10.91
N GLY A 31 -4.74 -6.11 10.13
CA GLY A 31 -4.70 -7.16 9.11
C GLY A 31 -5.33 -6.80 7.76
N ARG A 32 -5.82 -5.57 7.59
CA ARG A 32 -6.34 -5.05 6.31
C ARG A 32 -5.44 -3.96 5.74
N GLY A 33 -5.56 -3.76 4.43
CA GLY A 33 -4.92 -2.68 3.71
C GLY A 33 -5.91 -1.66 3.16
N VAL A 34 -5.40 -0.50 2.78
CA VAL A 34 -6.08 0.47 1.92
C VAL A 34 -5.15 0.90 0.81
N TRP A 35 -5.68 0.90 -0.40
CA TRP A 35 -5.03 1.42 -1.59
C TRP A 35 -5.43 2.88 -1.80
N LEU A 36 -4.45 3.72 -2.07
CA LEU A 36 -4.60 5.14 -2.37
C LEU A 36 -3.88 5.43 -3.70
N PRO A 37 -4.61 5.74 -4.78
CA PRO A 37 -3.99 6.14 -6.03
C PRO A 37 -3.13 7.39 -5.89
N ALA A 38 -2.13 7.54 -6.77
CA ALA A 38 -1.32 8.76 -6.85
C ALA A 38 -2.20 10.02 -7.00
N GLY A 39 -1.79 11.10 -6.36
CA GLY A 39 -2.53 12.37 -6.34
C GLY A 39 -3.78 12.37 -5.46
N THR A 40 -4.11 11.27 -4.77
CA THR A 40 -5.27 11.24 -3.87
C THR A 40 -5.00 12.10 -2.64
N GLN A 41 -5.69 13.24 -2.53
CA GLN A 41 -5.66 14.06 -1.32
C GLN A 41 -6.34 13.34 -0.16
N HIS A 42 -5.62 13.12 0.92
CA HIS A 42 -6.10 12.34 2.05
C HIS A 42 -5.59 12.83 3.41
N ALA A 43 -6.22 12.35 4.47
CA ALA A 43 -5.79 12.54 5.85
C ALA A 43 -5.94 11.24 6.65
N LEU A 44 -4.94 10.92 7.46
CA LEU A 44 -4.96 9.75 8.33
C LEU A 44 -5.42 10.17 9.74
N ARG A 45 -6.34 9.39 10.32
CA ARG A 45 -6.67 9.44 11.74
C ARG A 45 -6.38 8.08 12.36
N ILE A 46 -5.69 8.11 13.48
CA ILE A 46 -5.15 6.92 14.13
C ILE A 46 -5.87 6.78 15.47
N THR A 47 -6.42 5.59 15.74
CA THR A 47 -7.08 5.28 17.00
C THR A 47 -6.38 4.10 17.68
N GLY A 48 -5.90 4.35 18.90
CA GLY A 48 -5.10 3.39 19.67
C GLY A 48 -3.62 3.39 19.28
N ASN A 49 -2.88 2.38 19.76
CA ASN A 49 -1.49 2.19 19.38
C ASN A 49 -1.39 1.49 18.01
N VAL A 50 -0.99 2.24 16.99
CA VAL A 50 -0.96 1.75 15.61
C VAL A 50 0.46 1.49 15.15
N ALA A 51 0.68 0.27 14.67
CA ALA A 51 1.76 -0.10 13.80
C ALA A 51 1.18 -0.34 12.40
N ALA A 52 1.84 0.18 11.36
CA ALA A 52 1.44 -0.02 9.98
C ALA A 52 2.68 -0.18 9.09
N ARG A 53 2.48 -0.78 7.91
CA ARG A 53 3.47 -0.80 6.83
C ARG A 53 2.89 -0.05 5.66
N THR A 54 3.74 0.69 4.97
CA THR A 54 3.33 1.46 3.80
C THR A 54 4.26 1.12 2.65
N LEU A 55 3.67 0.78 1.50
CA LEU A 55 4.37 0.74 0.23
C LEU A 55 4.01 1.99 -0.56
N PHE A 56 5.02 2.61 -1.16
CA PHE A 56 4.86 3.66 -2.16
C PHE A 56 5.22 3.08 -3.51
N ILE A 57 4.32 3.25 -4.48
CA ILE A 57 4.38 2.59 -5.79
C ILE A 57 4.33 3.67 -6.86
N ASP A 58 5.26 3.61 -7.81
CA ASP A 58 5.23 4.46 -8.99
C ASP A 58 3.91 4.22 -9.75
N PRO A 59 3.09 5.25 -10.03
CA PRO A 59 1.83 5.08 -10.77
C PRO A 59 2.04 4.50 -12.18
N LEU A 60 3.26 4.56 -12.72
CA LEU A 60 3.64 3.99 -14.01
C LEU A 60 4.21 2.57 -13.91
N ALA A 61 4.32 2.01 -12.70
CA ALA A 61 4.81 0.64 -12.51
C ALA A 61 3.94 -0.40 -13.23
N ARG A 62 2.62 -0.18 -13.27
CA ARG A 62 1.67 -1.07 -13.96
C ARG A 62 0.41 -0.33 -14.40
N ALA A 63 -0.13 -0.67 -15.56
CA ALA A 63 -1.25 0.06 -16.17
C ALA A 63 -2.63 -0.25 -15.57
N ASP A 64 -2.76 -1.38 -14.90
CA ASP A 64 -4.00 -1.92 -14.32
C ASP A 64 -4.08 -1.74 -12.79
N LEU A 65 -3.22 -0.89 -12.21
CA LEU A 65 -3.37 -0.51 -10.80
C LEU A 65 -4.74 0.13 -10.54
N PRO A 66 -5.36 -0.10 -9.37
CA PRO A 66 -6.68 0.42 -9.10
C PRO A 66 -6.72 1.95 -9.15
N ALA A 67 -7.64 2.51 -9.95
CA ALA A 67 -7.79 3.95 -10.13
C ALA A 67 -8.52 4.66 -8.98
N THR A 68 -9.07 3.90 -8.03
CA THR A 68 -9.88 4.43 -6.92
C THR A 68 -9.37 3.93 -5.58
N CYS A 69 -9.58 4.74 -4.54
CA CYS A 69 -9.29 4.33 -3.16
C CYS A 69 -10.18 3.15 -2.75
N GLN A 70 -9.59 2.07 -2.23
CA GLN A 70 -10.31 0.87 -1.84
C GLN A 70 -9.65 0.11 -0.70
N ILE A 71 -10.44 -0.68 0.05
CA ILE A 71 -9.88 -1.65 1.01
C ILE A 71 -9.24 -2.80 0.23
N VAL A 72 -8.01 -3.14 0.60
CA VAL A 72 -7.28 -4.27 0.03
C VAL A 72 -7.22 -5.38 1.07
N GLN A 73 -7.53 -6.60 0.64
CA GLN A 73 -7.28 -7.79 1.46
C GLN A 73 -5.78 -8.11 1.42
N ILE A 74 -5.13 -8.14 2.57
CA ILE A 74 -3.73 -8.55 2.64
C ILE A 74 -3.68 -10.07 2.73
N SER A 75 -3.44 -10.73 1.60
CA SER A 75 -3.27 -12.19 1.55
C SER A 75 -2.03 -12.60 2.36
N PRO A 76 -1.94 -13.86 2.83
CA PRO A 76 -0.72 -14.36 3.45
C PRO A 76 0.51 -14.21 2.56
N LEU A 77 0.36 -14.35 1.24
CA LEU A 77 1.43 -14.16 0.25
C LEU A 77 1.86 -12.69 0.19
N LEU A 78 0.93 -11.76 -0.05
CA LEU A 78 1.20 -10.32 -0.07
C LEU A 78 1.86 -9.84 1.23
N ARG A 79 1.42 -10.37 2.38
CA ARG A 79 2.05 -10.07 3.68
C ARG A 79 3.54 -10.41 3.71
N GLU A 80 3.91 -11.60 3.23
CA GLU A 80 5.31 -12.04 3.18
C GLU A 80 6.11 -11.32 2.10
N LEU A 81 5.48 -10.94 0.99
CA LEU A 81 6.12 -10.13 -0.05
C LEU A 81 6.42 -8.71 0.46
N ILE A 82 5.48 -8.06 1.15
CA ILE A 82 5.71 -6.78 1.83
C ILE A 82 6.86 -6.91 2.83
N LEU A 83 6.92 -7.99 3.60
CA LEU A 83 8.02 -8.22 4.54
C LEU A 83 9.36 -8.38 3.83
N THR A 84 9.37 -9.13 2.74
CA THR A 84 10.55 -9.34 1.92
C THR A 84 11.05 -8.02 1.35
N SER A 85 10.16 -7.18 0.82
CA SER A 85 10.52 -5.90 0.19
C SER A 85 11.17 -4.90 1.16
N LEU A 86 10.93 -5.02 2.48
CA LEU A 86 11.62 -4.20 3.49
C LEU A 86 13.13 -4.47 3.58
N THR A 87 13.58 -5.60 3.03
CA THR A 87 15.00 -6.01 3.03
C THR A 87 15.66 -5.85 1.67
N LEU A 88 14.88 -5.49 0.64
CA LEU A 88 15.36 -5.35 -0.73
C LEU A 88 15.88 -3.92 -0.98
N PRO A 89 16.89 -3.77 -1.87
CA PRO A 89 17.35 -2.45 -2.29
C PRO A 89 16.28 -1.73 -3.13
N GLU A 90 16.27 -0.39 -3.09
CA GLU A 90 15.39 0.42 -3.94
C GLU A 90 15.63 0.20 -5.44
N SER A 91 16.88 -0.08 -5.82
CA SER A 91 17.26 -0.43 -7.19
C SER A 91 17.53 -1.92 -7.31
N TYR A 92 16.96 -2.55 -8.33
CA TYR A 92 17.14 -3.96 -8.66
C TYR A 92 17.57 -4.12 -10.11
N ALA A 93 18.24 -5.23 -10.41
CA ALA A 93 18.60 -5.57 -11.78
C ALA A 93 17.36 -6.14 -12.52
N PRO A 94 17.18 -5.83 -13.82
CA PRO A 94 16.16 -6.47 -14.63
C PRO A 94 16.32 -7.99 -14.65
N GLY A 95 15.21 -8.70 -14.57
CA GLY A 95 15.10 -10.16 -14.48
C GLY A 95 15.49 -10.77 -13.14
N SER A 96 15.90 -9.96 -12.15
CA SER A 96 16.37 -10.44 -10.85
C SER A 96 15.25 -11.02 -9.99
N ARG A 97 15.62 -11.70 -8.90
CA ARG A 97 14.66 -12.16 -7.89
C ARG A 97 13.89 -10.97 -7.29
N ASP A 98 14.58 -9.86 -7.07
CA ASP A 98 14.04 -8.71 -6.35
C ASP A 98 12.98 -7.99 -7.18
N GLU A 99 13.24 -7.81 -8.48
CA GLU A 99 12.24 -7.33 -9.44
C GLU A 99 10.98 -8.20 -9.41
N ARG A 100 11.13 -9.54 -9.46
CA ARG A 100 9.98 -10.46 -9.43
C ARG A 100 9.19 -10.39 -8.14
N VAL A 101 9.84 -10.07 -7.01
CA VAL A 101 9.12 -9.83 -5.75
C VAL A 101 8.28 -8.56 -5.85
N TYR A 102 8.81 -7.48 -6.42
CA TYR A 102 8.02 -6.25 -6.64
C TYR A 102 6.88 -6.46 -7.62
N GLU A 103 7.11 -7.12 -8.76
CA GLU A 103 6.06 -7.47 -9.71
C GLU A 103 4.94 -8.29 -9.05
N LEU A 104 5.30 -9.29 -8.25
CA LEU A 104 4.31 -10.13 -7.56
C LEU A 104 3.56 -9.36 -6.46
N ILE A 105 4.15 -8.32 -5.86
CA ILE A 105 3.41 -7.40 -4.98
C ILE A 105 2.33 -6.68 -5.77
N LEU A 106 2.65 -6.20 -6.98
CA LEU A 106 1.67 -5.53 -7.82
C LEU A 106 0.54 -6.51 -8.19
N ASP A 107 0.86 -7.75 -8.54
CA ASP A 107 -0.13 -8.81 -8.88
C ASP A 107 -1.13 -9.10 -7.77
N GLU A 108 -0.72 -8.92 -6.51
CA GLU A 108 -1.56 -9.16 -5.34
C GLU A 108 -2.37 -7.93 -4.88
N ILE A 109 -2.18 -6.76 -5.52
CA ILE A 109 -2.91 -5.49 -5.25
C ILE A 109 -4.11 -5.37 -6.19
#